data_AF-A0A0R1HRE4-F1
#
_entry.id   AF-A0A0R1HRE4-F1
#
_cell.length_a   1.000
_cell.length_b   1.000
_cell.length_c   1.000
_cell.angle_alpha   90.00
_cell.angle_beta   90.00
_cell.angle_gamma   90.00
#
_symmetry.space_group_name_H-M   'P 1'
#
loop_
_entity.id
_entity.type
_entity.pdbx_description
1 polymer ?
#
loop_
_entity_poly.entity_id
_entity_poly.type
_entity_poly.pdbx_seq_one_letter_code
_entity_poly.pdbx_strand_id
1 'polypeptide(L)'
;MAGERILEMMKQRGGHDSDYADVVFGTVVSASPLKIQISNQMTLTDAFLVLGRYVQKHKEKHTYHDYKQDSDTTRTEAVVVDDSLEAGDGVAMIRMDGGQQFYVFEKTEGGDVDG
;
A
#
# COMPACT_ATOMS: atom_id res chain seq x y z
N MET A 1 23.76 -23.88 27.79
CA MET A 1 24.82 -23.79 26.76
C MET A 1 24.46 -22.72 25.72
N ALA A 2 25.41 -22.24 24.91
CA ALA A 2 25.11 -21.20 23.91
C ALA A 2 23.99 -21.60 22.92
N GLY A 3 23.88 -22.89 22.57
CA GLY A 3 22.86 -23.41 21.67
C GLY A 3 21.42 -23.34 22.21
N GLU A 4 21.21 -23.57 23.50
CA GLU A 4 19.87 -23.43 24.12
C GLU A 4 19.42 -21.97 24.11
N ARG A 5 20.35 -21.05 24.33
CA ARG A 5 20.06 -19.61 24.35
C ARG A 5 19.63 -19.09 22.98
N ILE A 6 20.20 -19.63 21.90
CA ILE A 6 19.79 -19.31 20.51
C ILE A 6 18.40 -19.91 20.22
N LEU A 7 18.13 -21.14 20.66
CA LEU A 7 16.82 -21.76 20.49
C LEU A 7 15.72 -21.02 21.27
N GLU A 8 16.03 -20.55 22.48
CA GLU A 8 15.18 -19.67 23.26
C GLU A 8 14.93 -18.34 22.54
N MET A 9 15.96 -17.71 22.00
CA MET A 9 15.83 -16.47 21.22
C MET A 9 14.97 -16.65 19.97
N MET A 10 15.09 -17.80 19.27
CA MET A 10 14.25 -18.13 18.12
C MET A 10 12.78 -18.33 18.50
N LYS A 11 12.51 -18.91 19.68
CA LYS A 11 11.15 -19.12 20.19
C LYS A 11 10.57 -17.89 20.89
N GLN A 12 11.42 -16.99 21.39
CA GLN A 12 11.04 -15.76 22.08
C GLN A 12 10.31 -14.77 21.19
N ARG A 13 10.51 -14.85 19.86
CA ARG A 13 9.82 -13.97 18.92
C ARG A 13 8.30 -14.11 19.06
N GLY A 14 7.81 -15.32 19.41
CA GLY A 14 6.51 -15.59 20.04
C GLY A 14 5.27 -15.08 19.31
N GLY A 15 4.52 -15.94 18.64
CA GLY A 15 3.25 -15.61 17.94
C GLY A 15 2.94 -16.67 16.88
N HIS A 16 1.70 -16.75 16.44
CA HIS A 16 1.32 -17.56 15.28
C HIS A 16 1.73 -16.82 13.99
N ASP A 17 1.92 -17.53 12.87
CA ASP A 17 2.33 -16.89 11.60
C ASP A 17 1.35 -15.77 11.20
N SER A 18 0.06 -15.95 11.49
CA SER A 18 -1.02 -14.98 11.31
C SER A 18 -0.91 -13.70 12.14
N ASP A 19 -0.05 -13.67 13.16
CA ASP A 19 0.12 -12.52 14.05
C ASP A 19 1.09 -11.48 13.47
N TYR A 20 1.79 -11.81 12.38
CA TYR A 20 2.83 -10.97 11.79
C TYR A 20 2.44 -10.49 10.40
N ALA A 21 2.68 -9.19 10.17
CA ALA A 21 2.62 -8.58 8.87
C ALA A 21 3.77 -7.56 8.76
N ASP A 22 4.43 -7.55 7.60
CA ASP A 22 5.55 -6.63 7.34
C ASP A 22 5.08 -5.52 6.40
N VAL A 23 5.47 -4.27 6.69
CA VAL A 23 5.33 -3.17 5.74
C VAL A 23 6.52 -3.21 4.79
N VAL A 24 6.24 -3.26 3.49
CA VAL A 24 7.23 -3.32 2.41
C VAL A 24 6.97 -2.21 1.40
N PHE A 25 8.03 -1.70 0.79
CA PHE A 25 7.96 -0.67 -0.23
C PHE A 25 8.34 -1.25 -1.59
N GLY A 26 7.81 -0.66 -2.65
CA GLY A 26 8.16 -1.04 -4.00
C GLY A 26 7.89 0.05 -5.02
N THR A 27 8.30 -0.22 -6.25
CA THR A 27 8.11 0.66 -7.40
C THR A 27 7.25 -0.03 -8.44
N VAL A 28 6.27 0.68 -8.99
CA VAL A 28 5.42 0.16 -10.07
C VAL A 28 6.22 0.09 -11.36
N VAL A 29 6.37 -1.11 -11.92
CA VAL A 29 7.07 -1.33 -13.19
C VAL A 29 6.12 -1.19 -14.38
N SER A 30 4.86 -1.58 -14.20
CA SER A 30 3.83 -1.56 -15.23
C SER A 30 2.45 -1.45 -14.60
N ALA A 31 1.57 -0.62 -15.16
CA ALA A 31 0.19 -0.46 -14.70
C ALA A 31 -0.77 -1.49 -15.31
N SER A 32 -0.51 -2.01 -16.51
CA SER A 32 -1.37 -3.01 -17.16
C SER A 32 -0.57 -3.99 -18.04
N PRO A 33 -0.40 -5.26 -17.61
CA PRO A 33 -0.80 -5.82 -16.32
C PRO A 33 0.00 -5.20 -15.17
N LEU A 34 -0.61 -5.09 -13.98
CA LEU A 34 0.02 -4.49 -12.82
C LEU A 34 1.23 -5.32 -12.37
N LYS A 35 2.38 -4.65 -12.24
CA LYS A 35 3.62 -5.23 -11.75
C LYS A 35 4.32 -4.28 -10.80
N ILE A 36 4.69 -4.77 -9.62
CA ILE A 36 5.36 -3.97 -8.58
C ILE A 36 6.65 -4.68 -8.19
N GLN A 37 7.76 -3.94 -8.20
CA GLN A 37 9.07 -4.42 -7.81
C GLN A 37 9.37 -4.01 -6.37
N ILE A 38 9.64 -4.97 -5.49
CA ILE A 38 9.97 -4.71 -4.08
C ILE A 38 11.49 -4.68 -3.86
N SER A 39 12.23 -5.48 -4.63
CA SER A 39 13.69 -5.58 -4.56
C SER A 39 14.26 -5.89 -5.93
N ASN A 40 15.59 -5.83 -6.09
CA ASN A 40 16.27 -6.07 -7.37
C ASN A 40 15.95 -7.43 -8.02
N GLN A 41 15.40 -8.39 -7.28
CA GLN A 41 15.11 -9.74 -7.77
C GLN A 41 13.64 -10.18 -7.60
N MET A 42 12.76 -9.34 -7.05
CA MET A 42 11.38 -9.73 -6.75
C MET A 42 10.37 -8.76 -7.37
N THR A 43 9.62 -9.26 -8.36
CA THR A 43 8.51 -8.57 -9.00
C THR A 43 7.21 -9.31 -8.72
N LEU A 44 6.25 -8.62 -8.12
CA LEU A 44 4.89 -9.10 -7.89
C LEU A 44 4.03 -8.84 -9.12
N THR A 45 3.19 -9.82 -9.46
CA THR A 45 2.15 -9.70 -10.48
C THR A 45 0.79 -9.47 -9.83
N ASP A 46 -0.15 -8.95 -10.60
CA ASP A 46 -1.53 -8.64 -10.20
C ASP A 46 -2.22 -9.74 -9.35
N ALA A 47 -1.95 -11.03 -9.62
CA ALA A 47 -2.52 -12.14 -8.87
C ALA A 47 -2.16 -12.17 -7.37
N PHE A 48 -1.05 -11.54 -6.99
CA PHE A 48 -0.57 -11.49 -5.60
C PHE A 48 -0.88 -10.15 -4.93
N LEU A 49 -1.47 -9.20 -5.66
CA LEU A 49 -1.71 -7.85 -5.21
C LEU A 49 -3.19 -7.66 -4.86
N VAL A 50 -3.43 -7.13 -3.67
CA VAL A 50 -4.74 -6.66 -3.25
C VAL A 50 -4.66 -5.14 -3.16
N LEU A 51 -5.41 -4.44 -4.01
CA LEU A 51 -5.36 -2.99 -4.11
C LEU A 51 -6.33 -2.32 -3.14
N GLY A 52 -5.84 -1.34 -2.39
CA GLY A 52 -6.62 -0.48 -1.52
C GLY A 52 -7.31 0.65 -2.26
N ARG A 53 -8.13 1.41 -1.53
CA ARG A 53 -8.93 2.52 -2.06
C ARG A 53 -8.07 3.64 -2.64
N TYR A 54 -6.96 3.99 -1.98
CA TYR A 54 -6.08 5.12 -2.36
C TYR A 54 -5.07 4.80 -3.47
N VAL A 55 -5.22 3.65 -4.14
CA VAL A 55 -4.42 3.26 -5.31
C VAL A 55 -5.29 2.92 -6.53
N GLN A 56 -6.58 3.26 -6.44
CA GLN A 56 -7.58 3.03 -7.46
C GLN A 56 -8.54 4.22 -7.58
N LYS A 57 -9.27 4.27 -8.71
CA LYS A 57 -10.37 5.22 -8.87
C LYS A 57 -11.47 4.93 -7.88
N HIS A 58 -11.80 5.91 -7.06
CA HIS A 58 -12.89 5.81 -6.10
C HIS A 58 -13.71 7.09 -6.05
N LYS A 59 -14.95 6.97 -5.55
CA LYS A 59 -15.88 8.09 -5.41
C LYS A 59 -15.91 8.55 -3.96
N GLU A 60 -15.58 9.82 -3.75
CA GLU A 60 -15.61 10.51 -2.46
C GLU A 60 -16.77 11.50 -2.46
N LYS A 61 -17.48 11.63 -1.33
CA LYS A 61 -18.45 12.72 -1.17
C LYS A 61 -17.73 13.90 -0.54
N HIS A 62 -17.53 14.96 -1.32
CA HIS A 62 -16.93 16.18 -0.82
C HIS A 62 -18.01 17.19 -0.46
N THR A 63 -17.91 17.72 0.76
CA THR A 63 -18.77 18.80 1.23
C THR A 63 -17.95 20.09 1.25
N TYR A 64 -18.41 21.11 0.54
CA TYR A 64 -17.74 22.41 0.50
C TYR A 64 -18.73 23.56 0.77
N HIS A 65 -18.20 24.65 1.32
CA HIS A 65 -18.95 25.88 1.53
C HIS A 65 -18.87 26.75 0.26
N ASP A 66 -20.01 26.97 -0.38
CA ASP A 66 -20.14 27.89 -1.52
C ASP A 66 -20.47 29.28 -0.99
N TYR A 67 -19.45 30.13 -0.86
CA TYR A 67 -19.63 31.53 -0.45
C TYR A 67 -20.12 32.35 -1.64
N LYS A 68 -21.44 32.47 -1.79
CA LYS A 68 -22.05 33.51 -2.61
C LYS A 68 -22.33 34.73 -1.76
N GLN A 69 -22.19 35.92 -2.36
CA GLN A 69 -22.22 37.25 -1.75
C GLN A 69 -23.43 37.55 -0.83
N ASP A 70 -24.45 36.69 -0.81
CA ASP A 70 -25.69 36.85 -0.03
C ASP A 70 -26.23 35.55 0.60
N SER A 71 -25.50 34.41 0.52
CA SER A 71 -25.95 33.14 1.11
C SER A 71 -24.81 32.15 1.36
N ASP A 72 -24.70 31.64 2.59
CA ASP A 72 -23.83 30.50 2.94
C ASP A 72 -24.60 29.21 2.65
N THR A 73 -24.19 28.47 1.62
CA THR A 73 -24.81 27.19 1.25
C THR A 73 -23.78 26.08 1.26
N THR A 74 -24.00 25.08 2.10
CA THR A 74 -23.24 23.82 2.09
C THR A 74 -23.72 22.95 0.93
N ARG A 75 -22.79 22.52 0.06
CA ARG A 75 -23.08 21.57 -1.03
C ARG A 75 -22.28 20.30 -0.81
N THR A 76 -22.91 19.16 -1.10
CA THR A 76 -22.25 17.85 -1.11
C THR A 76 -22.32 17.28 -2.51
N GLU A 77 -21.16 17.04 -3.13
CA GLU A 77 -21.04 16.48 -4.47
C GLU A 77 -20.17 15.22 -4.44
N ALA A 78 -20.49 14.26 -5.32
CA ALA A 78 -19.68 13.08 -5.50
C ALA A 78 -18.54 13.40 -6.48
N VAL A 79 -17.32 13.47 -5.95
CA VAL A 79 -16.10 13.68 -6.73
C VAL A 79 -15.45 12.32 -7.02
N VAL A 80 -14.98 12.14 -8.25
CA VAL A 80 -14.15 10.99 -8.60
C VAL A 80 -12.71 11.38 -8.35
N VAL A 81 -12.06 10.69 -7.42
CA VAL A 81 -10.62 10.83 -7.18
C VAL A 81 -9.93 9.70 -7.93
N ASP A 82 -8.94 10.05 -8.75
CA ASP A 82 -8.19 9.14 -9.61
C ASP A 82 -6.75 9.02 -9.13
N ASP A 83 -6.53 8.11 -8.18
CA ASP A 83 -5.19 7.78 -7.65
C ASP A 83 -4.68 6.45 -8.24
N SER A 84 -5.03 6.15 -9.48
CA SER A 84 -4.62 4.92 -10.16
C SER A 84 -3.09 4.81 -10.27
N LEU A 85 -2.52 3.63 -10.04
CA LEU A 85 -1.07 3.39 -10.15
C LEU A 85 -0.55 3.57 -11.58
N GLU A 86 0.57 4.30 -11.71
CA GLU A 86 1.30 4.51 -12.95
C GLU A 86 2.72 3.95 -12.84
N ALA A 87 3.36 3.68 -13.98
CA ALA A 87 4.74 3.19 -13.98
C ALA A 87 5.70 4.25 -13.42
N GLY A 88 6.56 3.85 -12.49
CA GLY A 88 7.47 4.75 -11.75
C GLY A 88 6.96 5.16 -10.37
N ASP A 89 5.68 4.92 -10.05
CA ASP A 89 5.15 5.26 -8.73
C ASP A 89 5.79 4.43 -7.62
N GLY A 90 6.13 5.08 -6.51
CA GLY A 90 6.44 4.41 -5.25
C GLY A 90 5.16 3.95 -4.57
N VAL A 91 5.18 2.78 -3.94
CA VAL A 91 4.02 2.22 -3.23
C VAL A 91 4.43 1.62 -1.89
N ALA A 92 3.55 1.78 -0.91
CA ALA A 92 3.64 1.09 0.37
C ALA A 92 2.63 -0.08 0.41
N MET A 93 3.10 -1.23 0.88
CA MET A 93 2.33 -2.46 0.91
C MET A 93 2.49 -3.19 2.24
N ILE A 94 1.49 -3.98 2.61
CA ILE A 94 1.54 -4.90 3.74
C ILE A 94 1.65 -6.32 3.20
N ARG A 95 2.72 -7.03 3.56
CA ARG A 95 2.87 -8.45 3.30
C ARG A 95 1.97 -9.23 4.26
N MET A 96 0.99 -9.95 3.71
CA MET A 96 0.10 -10.80 4.50
C MET A 96 0.79 -12.09 4.94
N ASP A 97 0.21 -12.73 5.94
CA ASP A 97 0.63 -14.04 6.45
C ASP A 97 0.78 -15.08 5.32
N GLY A 98 1.77 -15.97 5.48
CA GLY A 98 2.19 -16.92 4.44
C GLY A 98 2.96 -16.28 3.28
N GLY A 99 3.09 -14.95 3.24
CA GLY A 99 3.94 -14.21 2.31
C GLY A 99 3.52 -14.29 0.84
N GLN A 100 2.32 -14.77 0.57
CA GLN A 100 1.80 -14.99 -0.78
C GLN A 100 1.04 -13.78 -1.31
N GLN A 101 0.45 -12.95 -0.45
CA GLN A 101 -0.35 -11.79 -0.85
C GLN A 101 0.16 -10.50 -0.24
N PHE A 102 -0.02 -9.41 -0.98
CA PHE A 102 0.42 -8.06 -0.59
C PHE A 102 -0.73 -7.08 -0.75
N TYR A 103 -1.05 -6.35 0.32
CA TYR A 103 -2.06 -5.29 0.30
C TYR A 103 -1.41 -3.95 0.02
N VAL A 104 -1.70 -3.33 -1.11
CA VAL A 104 -1.20 -2.02 -1.50
C VAL A 104 -2.13 -0.94 -0.96
N PHE A 105 -1.67 -0.10 -0.05
CA PHE A 105 -2.56 0.82 0.66
C PHE A 105 -2.36 2.30 0.29
N GLU A 106 -1.17 2.68 -0.17
CA GLU A 106 -0.85 4.09 -0.44
C GLU A 106 0.26 4.23 -1.49
N LYS A 107 0.17 5.30 -2.28
CA LYS A 107 1.28 5.77 -3.13
C LYS A 107 2.25 6.59 -2.28
N THR A 108 3.54 6.31 -2.39
CA THR A 108 4.58 7.13 -1.76
C THR A 108 5.20 8.04 -2.80
N GLU A 109 5.77 9.16 -2.37
CA GLU A 109 6.69 9.90 -3.23
C GLU A 109 7.81 8.94 -3.64
N GLY A 110 8.00 8.75 -4.95
CA GLY A 110 8.94 7.78 -5.50
C GLY A 110 10.35 8.11 -5.04
N GLY A 111 10.79 7.46 -3.96
CA GLY A 111 12.18 7.49 -3.55
C GLY A 111 12.96 6.64 -4.53
N ASP A 112 13.81 7.28 -5.34
CA ASP A 112 15.02 6.67 -5.84
C ASP A 112 15.74 6.01 -4.65
N VAL A 113 15.52 4.71 -4.44
CA VAL A 113 16.28 3.89 -3.49
C VAL A 113 17.58 3.45 -4.16
N ASP A 114 18.36 4.44 -4.61
CA ASP A 114 19.80 4.34 -4.82
C ASP A 114 20.46 5.42 -3.95
N GLY A 115 20.78 5.01 -2.73
CA GLY A 115 21.59 5.74 -1.75
C GLY A 115 22.28 4.76 -0.82
#